data_AF-M6FCK9-F1
#
_entry.id   AF-M6FCK9-F1
#
_cell.length_a   1.000
_cell.length_b   1.000
_cell.length_c   1.000
_cell.angle_alpha   90.00
_cell.angle_beta   90.00
_cell.angle_gamma   90.00
#
_symmetry.space_group_name_H-M   'P 1'
#
loop_
_entity.id
_entity.type
_entity.pdbx_description
1 polymer ?
#
loop_
_entity_poly.entity_id
_entity_poly.type
_entity_poly.pdbx_seq_one_letter_code
_entity_poly.pdbx_strand_id
1 'polypeptide(L)'
;MQKRIILVLFGISTFCNLLFVYPVFKKSPEPVSITAKSGCPKEVENKKEFFSVVRILPHPPDFLEGKSLRFLSYTTRKEKGRKWILFQEKIGNSQKETKVDAEAVRWF
;
A
#
# COMPACT_ATOMS: atom_id res chain seq x y z
N MET A 1 47.30 23.74 -28.00
CA MET A 1 45.86 23.58 -28.36
C MET A 1 45.29 22.22 -27.99
N GLN A 2 46.02 21.11 -28.19
CA GLN A 2 45.53 19.74 -27.91
C GLN A 2 44.93 19.52 -26.52
N LYS A 3 45.56 20.04 -25.44
CA LYS A 3 45.05 19.88 -24.06
C LYS A 3 43.67 20.51 -23.84
N ARG A 4 43.35 21.62 -24.52
CA ARG A 4 42.03 22.27 -24.45
C ARG A 4 40.97 21.44 -25.18
N ILE A 5 41.34 20.84 -26.31
CA ILE A 5 40.45 19.97 -27.09
C ILE A 5 40.11 18.70 -26.29
N ILE A 6 41.10 18.11 -25.62
CA ILE A 6 40.89 16.92 -24.76
C ILE A 6 39.94 17.25 -23.59
N LEU A 7 40.11 18.41 -22.95
CA LEU A 7 39.20 18.84 -21.86
C LEU A 7 37.77 19.07 -22.35
N VAL A 8 37.60 19.63 -23.55
CA VAL A 8 36.27 19.83 -24.16
C VAL A 8 35.64 18.47 -24.48
N LEU A 9 36.38 17.54 -25.07
CA LEU A 9 35.89 16.19 -25.36
C LEU A 9 35.54 15.42 -24.08
N PHE A 10 36.33 15.58 -23.02
CA PHE A 10 36.06 14.98 -21.72
C PHE A 10 34.79 15.54 -21.08
N GLY A 11 34.58 16.85 -21.16
CA GLY A 11 33.35 17.52 -20.69
C GLY A 11 32.11 17.09 -21.47
N ILE A 12 32.22 16.93 -22.79
CA ILE A 12 31.10 16.43 -23.61
C ILE A 12 30.78 14.97 -23.24
N SER A 13 31.80 14.13 -23.06
CA SER A 13 31.60 12.72 -22.67
C SER A 13 30.90 12.58 -21.32
N THR A 14 31.35 13.33 -20.30
CA THR A 14 30.71 13.29 -18.98
C THR A 14 29.28 13.84 -19.01
N PHE A 15 29.03 14.90 -19.78
CA PHE A 15 27.69 15.47 -19.94
C PHE A 15 26.73 14.51 -20.68
N CYS A 16 27.18 13.83 -21.73
CA CYS A 16 26.40 12.81 -22.43
C CYS A 16 26.04 11.64 -21.49
N ASN A 17 26.99 11.12 -20.72
CA ASN A 17 26.72 10.07 -19.74
C ASN A 17 25.70 10.52 -18.67
N LEU A 18 25.80 11.77 -18.21
CA LEU A 18 24.84 12.35 -17.25
C LEU A 18 23.42 12.44 -17.84
N LEU A 19 23.29 12.90 -19.08
CA LEU A 19 22.00 12.97 -19.79
C LEU A 19 21.38 11.60 -20.08
N PHE A 20 22.18 10.54 -20.25
CA PHE A 20 21.67 9.18 -20.45
C PHE A 20 21.23 8.50 -19.15
N VAL A 21 21.87 8.82 -18.01
CA VAL A 21 21.48 8.29 -16.70
C VAL A 21 20.28 9.02 -16.11
N TYR A 22 20.11 10.32 -16.40
CA TYR A 22 19.00 11.14 -15.90
C TYR A 22 17.58 10.62 -16.21
N PRO A 23 17.26 10.14 -17.43
CA PRO A 23 15.94 9.57 -17.72
C PRO A 23 15.69 8.22 -17.03
N VAL A 24 16.72 7.49 -16.61
CA VAL A 24 16.59 6.25 -15.83
C VAL A 24 16.10 6.55 -14.41
N PHE A 25 16.53 7.67 -13.82
CA PHE A 25 16.02 8.12 -12.51
C PHE A 25 14.66 8.83 -12.58
N LYS A 26 14.24 9.34 -13.75
CA LYS A 26 12.87 9.84 -13.95
C LYS A 26 11.82 8.73 -14.08
N LYS A 27 12.22 7.46 -14.27
CA LYS A 27 11.37 6.31 -13.96
C LYS A 27 11.44 5.97 -12.46
N SER A 28 11.25 6.98 -11.61
CA SER A 28 10.64 6.69 -10.32
C SER A 28 9.22 6.24 -10.65
N PRO A 29 8.71 5.11 -10.13
CA PRO A 29 7.28 4.91 -10.16
C PRO A 29 6.67 6.14 -9.49
N GLU A 30 5.75 6.82 -10.18
CA GLU A 30 4.88 7.77 -9.50
C GLU A 30 4.31 7.03 -8.29
N PRO A 31 4.41 7.56 -7.06
CA PRO A 31 3.48 7.11 -6.04
C PRO A 31 2.13 7.38 -6.66
N VAL A 32 1.32 6.32 -6.84
CA VAL A 32 -0.05 6.43 -7.31
C VAL A 32 -0.74 7.40 -6.35
N SER A 33 -0.75 8.68 -6.72
CA SER A 33 -1.59 9.67 -6.11
C SER A 33 -2.96 9.29 -6.61
N ILE A 34 -3.75 8.72 -5.70
CA ILE A 34 -5.17 8.53 -5.91
C ILE A 34 -5.75 9.94 -5.96
N THR A 35 -5.60 10.61 -7.10
CA THR A 35 -6.41 11.77 -7.44
C THR A 35 -7.80 11.21 -7.65
N ALA A 36 -8.59 11.24 -6.57
CA ALA A 36 -10.01 10.98 -6.63
C ALA A 36 -10.59 11.81 -7.77
N LYS A 37 -11.16 11.15 -8.78
CA LYS A 37 -11.87 11.82 -9.87
C LYS A 37 -12.90 12.75 -9.23
N SER A 38 -12.71 14.06 -9.38
CA SER A 38 -13.60 15.12 -8.90
C SER A 38 -14.84 15.22 -9.79
N GLY A 39 -15.61 14.14 -9.86
CA GLY A 39 -16.77 14.03 -10.73
C GLY A 39 -17.74 12.94 -10.29
N CYS A 40 -17.78 12.60 -9.00
CA CYS A 40 -18.89 11.79 -8.49
C CYS A 40 -20.07 12.74 -8.21
N PRO A 41 -21.25 12.53 -8.80
CA PRO A 41 -22.44 13.25 -8.41
C PRO A 41 -22.66 13.07 -6.91
N LYS A 42 -23.06 14.15 -6.23
CA LYS A 42 -23.55 14.11 -4.85
C LYS A 42 -24.83 13.27 -4.81
N GLU A 43 -24.68 11.94 -4.83
CA GLU A 43 -25.78 11.04 -4.50
C GLU A 43 -26.03 11.14 -3.00
N VAL A 44 -27.01 11.98 -2.70
CA VAL A 44 -28.04 11.81 -1.68
C VAL A 44 -27.83 10.58 -0.79
N GLU A 45 -27.49 10.85 0.47
CA GLU A 45 -27.94 10.14 1.67
C GLU A 45 -28.40 8.69 1.48
N ASN A 46 -27.47 7.81 1.15
CA ASN A 46 -27.48 6.45 1.65
C ASN A 46 -26.03 6.01 1.78
N LYS A 47 -25.41 6.34 2.92
CA LYS A 47 -24.11 5.77 3.31
C LYS A 47 -24.30 4.27 3.51
N LYS A 48 -24.34 3.52 2.42
CA LYS A 48 -24.01 2.09 2.44
C LYS A 48 -22.57 2.03 2.90
N GLU A 49 -22.37 1.82 4.21
CA GLU A 49 -21.06 1.56 4.74
C GLU A 49 -20.57 0.27 4.11
N PHE A 50 -19.56 0.39 3.24
CA PHE A 50 -18.98 -0.75 2.56
C PHE A 50 -18.16 -1.53 3.58
N PHE A 51 -18.64 -2.71 3.94
CA PHE A 51 -17.92 -3.65 4.78
C PHE A 51 -17.22 -4.67 3.88
N SER A 52 -15.92 -4.82 4.07
CA SER A 52 -15.18 -5.95 3.53
C SER A 52 -15.35 -7.15 4.45
N VAL A 53 -15.38 -8.35 3.86
CA VAL A 53 -15.54 -9.60 4.61
C VAL A 53 -14.28 -10.43 4.46
N VAL A 54 -13.79 -10.99 5.56
CA VAL A 54 -12.67 -11.92 5.55
C VAL A 54 -13.00 -13.15 6.39
N ARG A 55 -12.48 -14.30 5.98
CA ARG A 55 -12.68 -15.55 6.73
C ARG A 55 -11.39 -15.91 7.45
N ILE A 56 -11.52 -16.26 8.71
CA ILE A 56 -10.38 -16.68 9.54
C ILE A 56 -10.29 -18.20 9.48
N LEU A 57 -9.14 -18.68 9.06
CA LEU A 57 -8.78 -20.08 9.02
C LEU A 57 -8.45 -20.57 10.45
N PRO A 58 -8.64 -21.87 10.73
CA PRO A 58 -8.09 -22.48 11.94
C PRO A 58 -6.59 -22.21 12.02
N HIS A 59 -6.15 -21.52 13.06
CA HIS A 59 -4.73 -21.23 13.28
C HIS A 59 -4.41 -21.28 14.78
N PRO A 60 -3.36 -21.99 15.21
CA PRO A 60 -2.99 -22.08 16.62
C PRO A 60 -2.41 -20.75 17.16
N PRO A 61 -2.71 -20.37 18.42
CA PRO A 61 -3.73 -20.94 19.31
C PRO A 61 -5.14 -20.62 18.82
N ASP A 62 -6.13 -21.47 19.13
CA ASP A 62 -7.52 -21.46 18.63
C ASP A 62 -8.25 -20.11 18.80
N PHE A 63 -7.91 -19.11 17.99
CA PHE A 63 -8.25 -17.73 18.31
C PHE A 63 -9.62 -17.32 17.75
N LEU A 64 -10.00 -17.77 16.55
CA LEU A 64 -11.25 -17.37 15.87
C LEU A 64 -11.68 -18.41 14.80
N GLU A 65 -11.66 -19.69 15.13
CA GLU A 65 -11.89 -20.78 14.18
C GLU A 65 -13.22 -20.63 13.41
N GLY A 66 -13.14 -20.54 12.08
CA GLY A 66 -14.30 -20.51 11.19
C GLY A 66 -15.11 -19.20 11.18
N LYS A 67 -14.69 -18.16 11.90
CA LYS A 67 -15.41 -16.88 11.95
C LYS A 67 -15.15 -16.03 10.70
N SER A 68 -16.20 -15.37 10.23
CA SER A 68 -16.13 -14.32 9.21
C SER A 68 -16.18 -12.95 9.89
N LEU A 69 -15.18 -12.10 9.66
CA LEU A 69 -15.16 -10.73 10.17
C LEU A 69 -15.66 -9.76 9.11
N ARG A 70 -16.48 -8.79 9.53
CA ARG A 70 -16.88 -7.64 8.72
C ARG A 70 -16.12 -6.42 9.20
N PHE A 71 -15.28 -5.85 8.36
CA PHE A 71 -14.40 -4.76 8.73
C PHE A 71 -14.51 -3.57 7.77
N LEU A 72 -14.24 -2.38 8.29
CA LEU A 72 -14.16 -1.13 7.54
C LEU A 72 -12.77 -0.91 6.95
N SER A 73 -11.74 -1.25 7.71
CA SER A 73 -10.34 -1.13 7.31
C SER A 73 -9.49 -2.16 8.06
N TYR A 74 -8.26 -2.34 7.58
CA TYR A 74 -7.28 -3.17 8.26
C TYR A 74 -5.90 -2.50 8.23
N THR A 75 -5.06 -2.82 9.20
CA THR A 75 -3.64 -2.46 9.20
C THR A 75 -2.79 -3.69 9.50
N THR A 76 -1.52 -3.67 9.07
CA THR A 76 -0.59 -4.78 9.31
C THR A 76 0.50 -4.35 10.29
N ARG A 77 0.83 -5.20 11.25
CA ARG A 77 1.88 -4.94 12.25
C ARG A 77 2.81 -6.14 12.38
N LYS A 78 4.12 -5.89 12.48
CA LYS A 78 5.11 -6.94 12.76
C LYS A 78 5.52 -6.88 14.23
N GLU A 79 5.32 -7.98 14.95
CA GLU A 79 5.71 -8.10 16.37
C GLU A 79 6.40 -9.45 16.59
N LYS A 80 7.59 -9.43 17.21
CA LYS A 80 8.38 -10.65 17.53
C LYS A 80 8.57 -11.59 16.33
N GLY A 81 8.80 -11.02 15.14
CA GLY A 81 8.98 -11.77 13.89
C GLY A 81 7.70 -12.22 13.20
N ARG A 82 6.55 -12.19 13.88
CA ARG A 82 5.23 -12.56 13.32
C ARG A 82 4.51 -11.35 12.74
N LYS A 83 3.69 -11.58 11.71
CA LYS A 83 2.86 -10.56 11.07
C LYS A 83 1.43 -10.69 11.59
N TRP A 84 0.86 -9.58 12.01
CA TRP A 84 -0.49 -9.46 12.51
C TRP A 84 -1.30 -8.54 11.62
N ILE A 85 -2.58 -8.83 11.46
CA ILE A 85 -3.57 -7.99 10.82
C ILE A 85 -4.55 -7.50 11.87
N LEU A 86 -4.72 -6.18 11.94
CA LEU A 86 -5.61 -5.48 12.87
C LEU A 86 -6.83 -5.03 12.07
N PHE A 87 -7.95 -5.71 12.23
CA PHE A 87 -9.21 -5.39 11.57
C PHE A 87 -10.01 -4.39 12.40
N GLN A 88 -10.45 -3.31 11.79
CA GLN A 88 -11.34 -2.32 12.39
C GLN A 88 -12.78 -2.69 12.05
N GLU A 89 -13.47 -3.32 13.00
CA GLU A 89 -14.86 -3.74 12.90
C GLU A 89 -15.80 -2.65 13.43
N LYS A 90 -16.94 -2.45 12.79
CA LYS A 90 -18.01 -1.59 13.31
C LYS A 90 -19.07 -2.44 13.98
N ILE A 91 -19.30 -2.21 15.27
CA ILE A 91 -20.35 -2.87 16.05
C ILE A 91 -21.28 -1.78 16.56
N GLY A 92 -22.40 -1.57 15.88
CA GLY A 92 -23.31 -0.46 16.18
C GLY A 92 -22.61 0.90 15.99
N ASN A 93 -22.58 1.72 17.03
CA ASN A 93 -21.88 3.02 17.03
C ASN A 93 -20.42 2.95 17.51
N SER A 94 -19.93 1.75 17.86
CA SER A 94 -18.58 1.56 18.38
C SER A 94 -17.67 0.91 17.34
N GLN A 95 -16.38 1.20 17.44
CA GLN A 95 -15.34 0.52 16.68
C GLN A 95 -14.63 -0.49 17.58
N LYS A 96 -14.37 -1.68 17.05
CA LYS A 96 -13.63 -2.74 17.71
C LYS A 96 -12.45 -3.12 16.83
N GLU A 97 -11.27 -3.17 17.43
CA GLU A 97 -10.10 -3.73 16.76
C GLU A 97 -9.98 -5.23 17.07
N THR A 98 -9.85 -6.04 16.02
CA THR A 98 -9.60 -7.48 16.14
C THR A 98 -8.26 -7.81 15.52
N LYS A 99 -7.33 -8.29 16.36
CA LYS A 99 -5.99 -8.72 15.96
C LYS A 99 -6.01 -10.20 15.56
N VAL A 100 -5.50 -10.49 14.36
CA VAL A 100 -5.47 -11.83 13.78
C VAL A 100 -4.07 -12.10 13.23
N ASP A 101 -3.56 -13.33 13.34
CA ASP A 101 -2.31 -13.72 12.68
C ASP A 101 -2.52 -13.63 11.16
N ALA A 102 -1.57 -13.02 10.43
CA ALA A 102 -1.68 -12.87 8.99
C ALA A 102 -1.77 -14.22 8.25
N GLU A 103 -1.20 -15.28 8.80
CA GLU A 103 -1.27 -16.64 8.23
C GLU A 103 -2.66 -17.26 8.36
N ALA A 104 -3.48 -16.76 9.30
CA ALA A 104 -4.84 -17.23 9.55
C ALA A 104 -5.90 -16.55 8.67
N VAL A 105 -5.52 -15.64 7.77
CA VAL A 105 -6.47 -14.79 7.04
C VAL A 105 -6.65 -15.25 5.60
N ARG A 106 -7.89 -15.57 5.21
CA ARG A 106 -8.26 -15.87 3.82
C ARG A 106 -9.09 -14.75 3.22
N TRP A 107 -8.51 -14.08 2.22
CA TRP A 107 -9.14 -13.02 1.41
C TRP A 107 -10.06 -13.61 0.32
N PHE A 108 -11.13 -12.90 -0.02
CA PHE A 108 -12.10 -13.24 -1.08
C PHE A 108 -12.29 -12.05 -2.01
#